data_AF-A0A7S2KZP4-F1
#
_entry.id   AF-A0A7S2KZP4-F1
#
_cell.length_a   1.000
_cell.length_b   1.000
_cell.length_c   1.000
_cell.angle_alpha   90.00
_cell.angle_beta   90.00
_cell.angle_gamma   90.00
#
_symmetry.space_group_name_H-M   'P 1'
#
loop_
_entity.id
_entity.type
_entity.pdbx_description
1 polymer ?
#
loop_
_entity_poly.entity_id
_entity_poly.type
_entity_poly.pdbx_seq_one_letter_code
_entity_poly.pdbx_strand_id
1 'polypeptide(L)'
;MQQRRTRNRGDNTRNEIPPHVVPIINQMKTMTSVPEILDIMVANSPVAKVQEVGCMKFRNLSSHPSFISGIRDAGGIGYIIRAMDQHISNKGVQEQGCAALWCLSVNGDENKDAIQLEGGITSIVNAMREFGGNICLLTWAIGALCSLSYHPTCKVFIGSSGGIVEIVRAMQAQGSSTAVQELGLKCLWNLARESQSNVESICYHDGVTTTVTAISDHSSCDIIQEWGCKVLCVMGSFYNDMHNNDVLRSIVEVGGLAAVVSIMRDHMRNSDVVSASMTFLASTAQIPDCCENIVSAGGIDAVSSAILAYYQSRNGDTIKNQGCSILANLALHSS
;
A
#
# COMPACT_ATOMS: atom_id res chain seq x y z
N MET A 1 -20.56 50.79 13.82
CA MET A 1 -19.33 50.04 14.17
C MET A 1 -19.57 49.27 15.46
N GLN A 2 -20.21 48.10 15.37
CA GLN A 2 -20.35 47.16 16.47
C GLN A 2 -20.51 45.79 15.84
N GLN A 3 -19.51 44.92 15.97
CA GLN A 3 -19.70 43.48 15.95
C GLN A 3 -18.44 42.76 16.44
N ARG A 4 -18.62 42.07 17.57
CA ARG A 4 -18.09 40.73 17.90
C ARG A 4 -16.56 40.56 17.88
N ARG A 5 -15.93 40.88 19.02
CA ARG A 5 -14.77 40.12 19.51
C ARG A 5 -15.27 39.07 20.51
N THR A 6 -15.58 37.89 20.02
CA THR A 6 -15.71 36.69 20.85
C THR A 6 -15.09 35.51 20.12
N ARG A 7 -14.26 34.78 20.87
CA ARG A 7 -13.65 33.46 20.60
C ARG A 7 -12.31 33.47 19.86
N ASN A 8 -11.24 33.50 20.66
CA ASN A 8 -10.08 32.66 20.41
C ASN A 8 -9.47 32.17 21.74
N ARG A 9 -10.26 31.40 22.50
CA ARG A 9 -9.82 30.65 23.69
C ARG A 9 -10.46 29.27 23.63
N GLY A 10 -9.79 28.34 22.98
CA GLY A 10 -10.26 26.97 22.89
C GLY A 10 -9.43 26.16 21.90
N ASP A 11 -8.16 25.92 22.20
CA ASP A 11 -7.47 24.73 21.68
C ASP A 11 -6.19 24.32 22.43
N ASN A 12 -5.65 25.13 23.34
CA ASN A 12 -4.40 24.76 24.04
C ASN A 12 -4.53 23.74 25.18
N THR A 13 -5.74 23.29 25.54
CA THR A 13 -5.95 22.36 26.68
C THR A 13 -6.15 20.90 26.27
N ARG A 14 -6.20 20.58 24.97
CA ARG A 14 -6.47 19.21 24.49
C ARG A 14 -5.26 18.28 24.46
N ASN A 15 -4.05 18.80 24.66
CA ASN A 15 -2.80 18.03 24.60
C ASN A 15 -2.00 17.99 25.92
N GLU A 16 -2.48 18.62 27.00
CA GLU A 16 -1.80 18.52 28.29
C GLU A 16 -2.09 17.15 28.92
N ILE A 17 -1.04 16.34 29.03
CA ILE A 17 -1.10 15.04 29.70
C ILE A 17 -1.41 15.32 31.18
N PRO A 18 -2.49 14.75 31.76
CA PRO A 18 -2.81 15.00 33.15
C PRO A 18 -1.63 14.60 34.05
N PRO A 19 -1.25 15.40 35.06
CA PRO A 19 -0.04 15.15 35.86
C PRO A 19 0.01 13.76 36.50
N HIS A 20 -1.15 13.20 36.87
CA HIS A 20 -1.26 11.85 37.44
C HIS A 20 -1.00 10.72 36.43
N VAL A 21 -1.07 11.00 35.12
CA VAL A 21 -0.84 10.02 34.04
C VAL A 21 0.65 9.95 33.68
N VAL A 22 1.42 11.00 33.93
CA VAL A 22 2.86 11.07 33.60
C VAL A 22 3.67 9.92 34.23
N PRO A 23 3.52 9.61 35.54
CA PRO A 23 4.23 8.48 36.15
C PRO A 23 3.87 7.14 35.50
N ILE A 24 2.59 6.93 35.17
CA ILE A 24 2.09 5.71 34.53
C ILE A 24 2.76 5.52 33.17
N ILE A 25 2.78 6.56 32.34
CA ILE A 25 3.43 6.54 31.02
C ILE A 25 4.94 6.23 31.14
N ASN A 26 5.62 6.86 32.09
CA ASN A 26 7.06 6.66 32.27
C ASN A 26 7.38 5.23 32.71
N GLN A 27 6.55 4.65 33.58
CA GLN A 27 6.65 3.24 33.95
C GLN A 27 6.41 2.33 32.73
N MET A 28 5.32 2.52 31.99
CA MET A 28 4.99 1.68 30.82
C MET A 28 6.10 1.63 29.77
N LYS A 29 6.81 2.75 29.55
CA LYS A 29 7.88 2.83 28.55
C LYS A 29 9.02 1.84 28.82
N THR A 30 9.30 1.50 30.08
CA THR A 30 10.41 0.62 30.46
C THR A 30 10.00 -0.85 30.61
N MET A 31 8.70 -1.14 30.73
CA MET A 31 8.19 -2.49 30.96
C MET A 31 8.49 -3.45 29.80
N THR A 32 8.49 -4.75 30.04
CA THR A 32 8.55 -5.77 28.97
C THR A 32 7.51 -6.87 29.15
N SER A 33 6.87 -6.91 30.32
CA SER A 33 5.78 -7.82 30.63
C SER A 33 4.51 -7.41 29.87
N VAL A 34 4.13 -8.21 28.88
CA VAL A 34 2.91 -7.99 28.09
C VAL A 34 1.65 -7.94 28.99
N PRO A 35 1.44 -8.90 29.94
CA PRO A 35 0.27 -8.85 30.82
C PRO A 35 0.19 -7.56 31.64
N GLU A 36 1.31 -7.10 32.23
CA GLU A 36 1.30 -5.88 33.04
C GLU A 36 1.03 -4.63 32.19
N ILE A 37 1.54 -4.57 30.96
CA ILE A 37 1.22 -3.48 30.02
C ILE A 37 -0.28 -3.48 29.72
N LEU A 38 -0.88 -4.66 29.48
CA LEU A 38 -2.31 -4.78 29.25
C LEU A 38 -3.12 -4.35 30.46
N ASP A 39 -2.76 -4.77 31.66
CA ASP A 39 -3.45 -4.39 32.90
C ASP A 39 -3.49 -2.87 33.07
N ILE A 40 -2.37 -2.18 32.80
CA ILE A 40 -2.31 -0.73 32.84
C ILE A 40 -3.22 -0.11 31.77
N MET A 41 -3.17 -0.63 30.54
CA MET A 41 -4.03 -0.14 29.46
C MET A 41 -5.52 -0.33 29.78
N VAL A 42 -5.91 -1.48 30.35
CA VAL A 42 -7.28 -1.81 30.79
C VAL A 42 -7.75 -0.84 31.88
N ALA A 43 -6.94 -0.68 32.93
CA ALA A 43 -7.24 0.21 34.05
C ALA A 43 -7.37 1.68 33.63
N ASN A 44 -6.76 2.06 32.50
CA ASN A 44 -6.75 3.43 31.98
C ASN A 44 -7.42 3.53 30.60
N SER A 45 -8.40 2.68 30.30
CA SER A 45 -9.08 2.65 28.99
C SER A 45 -9.60 4.01 28.49
N PRO A 46 -10.10 4.95 29.32
CA PRO A 46 -10.55 6.26 28.84
C PRO A 46 -9.40 7.24 28.52
N VAL A 47 -8.16 6.93 28.90
CA VAL A 47 -7.02 7.84 28.79
C VAL A 47 -6.26 7.58 27.50
N ALA A 48 -6.57 8.33 26.45
CA ALA A 48 -5.99 8.14 25.11
C ALA A 48 -4.45 8.08 25.11
N LYS A 49 -3.77 8.92 25.90
CA LYS A 49 -2.30 8.91 25.95
C LYS A 49 -1.72 7.63 26.55
N VAL A 50 -2.41 6.98 27.50
CA VAL A 50 -2.00 5.66 28.01
C VAL A 50 -2.14 4.61 26.92
N GLN A 51 -3.24 4.66 26.17
CA GLN A 51 -3.48 3.75 25.05
C GLN A 51 -2.45 3.92 23.92
N GLU A 52 -2.09 5.17 23.57
CA GLU A 52 -1.03 5.49 22.62
C GLU A 52 0.31 4.89 23.04
N VAL A 53 0.70 5.08 24.30
CA VAL A 53 1.97 4.57 24.85
C VAL A 53 1.96 3.04 24.93
N GLY A 54 0.82 2.43 25.26
CA GLY A 54 0.64 0.99 25.24
C GLY A 54 0.79 0.39 23.85
N CYS A 55 0.13 0.96 22.83
CA CYS A 55 0.27 0.54 21.44
C CYS A 55 1.71 0.71 20.94
N MET A 56 2.34 1.86 21.24
CA MET A 56 3.75 2.09 20.94
C MET A 56 4.64 1.03 21.59
N LYS A 57 4.29 0.60 22.81
CA LYS A 57 5.07 -0.40 23.51
C LYS A 57 4.94 -1.78 22.88
N PHE A 58 3.74 -2.20 22.49
CA PHE A 58 3.55 -3.45 21.74
C PHE A 58 4.26 -3.42 20.39
N ARG A 59 4.21 -2.30 19.67
CA ARG A 59 5.02 -2.10 18.46
C ARG A 59 6.51 -2.33 18.74
N ASN A 60 7.06 -1.71 19.78
CA ASN A 60 8.48 -1.85 20.12
C ASN A 60 8.84 -3.29 20.51
N LEU A 61 7.99 -3.97 21.30
CA LEU A 61 8.21 -5.37 21.67
C LEU A 61 8.13 -6.30 20.46
N SER A 62 7.25 -6.01 19.49
CA SER A 62 7.09 -6.79 18.25
C SER A 62 8.30 -6.74 17.32
N SER A 63 9.30 -5.88 17.59
CA SER A 63 10.59 -5.92 16.89
C SER A 63 11.43 -7.15 17.25
N HIS A 64 11.12 -7.81 18.37
CA HIS A 64 11.77 -9.03 18.82
C HIS A 64 10.81 -10.23 18.73
N PRO A 65 11.14 -11.28 17.94
CA PRO A 65 10.27 -12.45 17.75
C PRO A 65 9.78 -13.12 19.03
N SER A 66 10.55 -13.05 20.12
CA SER A 66 10.21 -13.66 21.42
C SER A 66 8.97 -13.07 22.09
N PHE A 67 8.57 -11.84 21.75
CA PHE A 67 7.40 -11.19 22.35
C PHE A 67 6.13 -11.34 21.52
N ILE A 68 6.26 -11.75 20.26
CA ILE A 68 5.17 -11.68 19.29
C ILE A 68 4.03 -12.63 19.66
N SER A 69 4.35 -13.90 19.90
CA SER A 69 3.36 -14.87 20.38
C SER A 69 2.80 -14.45 21.73
N GLY A 70 3.63 -13.95 22.65
CA GLY A 70 3.20 -13.45 23.96
C GLY A 70 2.18 -12.31 23.87
N ILE A 71 2.34 -11.38 22.92
CA ILE A 71 1.37 -10.30 22.66
C ILE A 71 0.04 -10.89 22.17
N ARG A 72 0.07 -11.80 21.21
CA ARG A 72 -1.14 -12.46 20.70
C ARG A 72 -1.83 -13.28 21.80
N ASP A 73 -1.09 -14.16 22.46
CA ASP A 73 -1.61 -15.14 23.42
C ASP A 73 -2.18 -14.46 24.68
N ALA A 74 -1.68 -13.28 25.05
CA ALA A 74 -2.23 -12.45 26.11
C ALA A 74 -3.45 -11.60 25.69
N GLY A 75 -3.91 -11.69 24.44
CA GLY A 75 -5.04 -10.90 23.92
C GLY A 75 -4.66 -9.46 23.52
N GLY A 76 -3.37 -9.17 23.36
CA GLY A 76 -2.88 -7.82 23.05
C GLY A 76 -3.31 -7.30 21.69
N ILE A 77 -3.47 -8.16 20.68
CA ILE A 77 -4.00 -7.78 19.35
C ILE A 77 -5.42 -7.21 19.49
N GLY A 78 -6.33 -7.96 20.12
CA GLY A 78 -7.70 -7.50 20.34
C GLY A 78 -7.75 -6.22 21.17
N TYR A 79 -6.86 -6.06 22.15
CA TYR A 79 -6.80 -4.84 22.95
C TYR A 79 -6.29 -3.61 22.17
N ILE A 80 -5.28 -3.77 21.29
CA ILE A 80 -4.84 -2.69 20.38
C ILE A 80 -6.01 -2.21 19.52
N ILE A 81 -6.75 -3.15 18.93
CA ILE A 81 -7.89 -2.84 18.06
C ILE A 81 -9.00 -2.12 18.85
N ARG A 82 -9.34 -2.63 20.04
CA ARG A 82 -10.29 -1.98 20.94
C ARG A 82 -9.86 -0.56 21.32
N ALA A 83 -8.58 -0.34 21.59
CA ALA A 83 -8.06 0.98 21.89
C ALA A 83 -8.20 1.94 20.70
N MET A 84 -7.93 1.47 19.47
CA MET A 84 -8.19 2.23 18.25
C MET A 84 -9.68 2.57 18.11
N ASP A 85 -10.58 1.62 18.32
CA ASP A 85 -12.02 1.85 18.16
C ASP A 85 -12.58 2.82 19.22
N GLN A 86 -12.10 2.73 20.47
CA GLN A 86 -12.51 3.62 21.55
C GLN A 86 -12.00 5.05 21.37
N HIS A 87 -10.84 5.22 20.72
CA HIS A 87 -10.17 6.51 20.54
C HIS A 87 -10.07 6.88 19.07
N ILE A 88 -11.18 6.75 18.33
CA ILE A 88 -11.23 6.92 16.86
C ILE A 88 -10.65 8.27 16.40
N SER A 89 -10.92 9.36 17.12
CA SER A 89 -10.43 10.70 16.77
C SER A 89 -9.08 11.05 17.41
N ASN A 90 -8.41 10.13 18.10
CA ASN A 90 -7.07 10.36 18.64
C ASN A 90 -5.99 9.88 17.66
N LYS A 91 -5.35 10.84 16.99
CA LYS A 91 -4.26 10.59 16.04
C LYS A 91 -3.16 9.67 16.61
N GLY A 92 -2.73 9.91 17.86
CA GLY A 92 -1.63 9.16 18.47
C GLY A 92 -1.97 7.69 18.65
N VAL A 93 -3.16 7.40 19.17
CA VAL A 93 -3.65 6.02 19.31
C VAL A 93 -3.77 5.33 17.95
N GLN A 94 -4.37 5.99 16.95
CA GLN A 94 -4.50 5.39 15.62
C GLN A 94 -3.14 5.11 14.96
N GLU A 95 -2.21 6.08 15.04
CA GLU A 95 -0.89 5.94 14.44
C GLU A 95 -0.09 4.79 15.07
N GLN A 96 -0.04 4.73 16.41
CA GLN A 96 0.68 3.67 17.11
C GLN A 96 -0.04 2.32 17.03
N GLY A 97 -1.37 2.31 16.96
CA GLY A 97 -2.17 1.12 16.72
C GLY A 97 -1.89 0.50 15.36
N CYS A 98 -2.00 1.27 14.27
CA CYS A 98 -1.64 0.82 12.93
C CYS A 98 -0.18 0.32 12.86
N ALA A 99 0.75 1.04 13.50
CA ALA A 99 2.16 0.64 13.52
C ALA A 99 2.38 -0.69 14.27
N ALA A 100 1.71 -0.90 15.41
CA ALA A 100 1.77 -2.16 16.14
C ALA A 100 1.18 -3.32 15.34
N LEU A 101 0.01 -3.11 14.70
CA LEU A 101 -0.64 -4.11 13.85
C LEU A 101 0.21 -4.47 12.64
N TRP A 102 0.90 -3.50 12.02
CA TRP A 102 1.86 -3.81 10.96
C TRP A 102 2.99 -4.71 11.50
N CYS A 103 3.66 -4.33 12.59
CA CYS A 103 4.73 -5.15 13.17
C CYS A 103 4.27 -6.57 13.56
N LEU A 104 3.03 -6.74 14.02
CA LEU A 104 2.49 -8.05 14.36
C LEU A 104 2.14 -8.86 13.10
N SER A 105 1.58 -8.22 12.08
CA SER A 105 1.15 -8.89 10.84
C SER A 105 2.31 -9.45 10.00
N VAL A 106 3.51 -8.84 10.06
CA VAL A 106 4.67 -9.33 9.29
C VAL A 106 5.24 -10.63 9.87
N ASN A 107 4.80 -11.06 11.05
CA ASN A 107 5.37 -12.18 11.80
C ASN A 107 4.37 -13.32 11.98
N GLY A 108 4.17 -14.11 10.93
CA GLY A 108 3.32 -15.32 10.95
C GLY A 108 1.88 -15.08 10.51
N ASP A 109 1.18 -16.16 10.15
CA ASP A 109 -0.20 -16.09 9.67
C ASP A 109 -1.21 -16.11 10.82
N GLU A 110 -0.85 -16.70 11.96
CA GLU A 110 -1.68 -16.73 13.17
C GLU A 110 -1.97 -15.31 13.69
N ASN A 111 -1.02 -14.38 13.52
CA ASN A 111 -1.25 -12.98 13.86
C ASN A 111 -2.17 -12.29 12.85
N LYS A 112 -2.07 -12.62 11.57
CA LYS A 112 -2.95 -12.06 10.54
C LYS A 112 -4.39 -12.54 10.76
N ASP A 113 -4.56 -13.82 11.10
CA ASP A 113 -5.84 -14.40 11.52
C ASP A 113 -6.40 -13.71 12.75
N ALA A 114 -5.60 -13.51 13.80
CA ALA A 114 -6.03 -12.81 15.01
C ALA A 114 -6.43 -11.36 14.70
N ILE A 115 -5.65 -10.62 13.91
CA ILE A 115 -5.97 -9.25 13.49
C ILE A 115 -7.29 -9.21 12.71
N GLN A 116 -7.51 -10.17 11.81
CA GLN A 116 -8.75 -10.26 11.03
C GLN A 116 -9.95 -10.60 11.92
N LEU A 117 -9.82 -11.59 12.80
CA LEU A 117 -10.89 -12.08 13.68
C LEU A 117 -11.37 -10.99 14.65
N GLU A 118 -10.44 -10.20 15.16
CA GLU A 118 -10.71 -9.08 16.07
C GLU A 118 -11.20 -7.82 15.34
N GLY A 119 -11.37 -7.85 14.01
CA GLY A 119 -11.89 -6.73 13.23
C GLY A 119 -10.85 -5.64 12.88
N GLY A 120 -9.56 -5.93 13.05
CA GLY A 120 -8.48 -4.95 12.89
C GLY A 120 -8.36 -4.36 11.49
N ILE A 121 -8.75 -5.08 10.43
CA ILE A 121 -8.77 -4.52 9.07
C ILE A 121 -9.76 -3.36 8.98
N THR A 122 -10.96 -3.51 9.55
CA THR A 122 -11.96 -2.44 9.60
C THR A 122 -11.43 -1.23 10.37
N SER A 123 -10.78 -1.45 11.52
CA SER A 123 -10.21 -0.36 12.32
C SER A 123 -9.08 0.36 11.59
N ILE A 124 -8.19 -0.35 10.88
CA ILE A 124 -7.15 0.27 10.05
C ILE A 124 -7.76 1.13 8.94
N VAL A 125 -8.77 0.62 8.23
CA VAL A 125 -9.46 1.35 7.15
C VAL A 125 -10.16 2.61 7.70
N ASN A 126 -10.81 2.50 8.85
CA ASN A 126 -11.44 3.65 9.51
C ASN A 126 -10.41 4.70 9.94
N ALA A 127 -9.24 4.29 10.44
CA ALA A 127 -8.14 5.19 10.77
C ALA A 127 -7.62 5.95 9.54
N MET A 128 -7.48 5.27 8.39
CA MET A 128 -7.10 5.92 7.13
C MET A 128 -8.13 6.96 6.69
N ARG A 129 -9.43 6.65 6.84
CA ARG A 129 -10.53 7.56 6.48
C ARG A 129 -10.57 8.80 7.36
N GLU A 130 -10.40 8.64 8.68
CA GLU A 130 -10.39 9.75 9.64
C GLU A 130 -9.14 10.63 9.48
N PHE A 131 -7.98 10.02 9.19
CA PHE A 131 -6.68 10.71 9.15
C PHE A 131 -6.02 10.70 7.76
N GLY A 132 -6.81 10.87 6.70
CA GLY A 132 -6.32 10.85 5.31
C GLY A 132 -5.26 11.92 4.95
N GLY A 133 -5.07 12.93 5.80
CA GLY A 133 -4.00 13.92 5.66
C GLY A 133 -2.70 13.59 6.42
N ASN A 134 -2.66 12.52 7.20
CA ASN A 134 -1.51 12.20 8.05
C ASN A 134 -0.62 11.14 7.41
N ILE A 135 0.46 11.59 6.77
CA ILE A 135 1.44 10.73 6.08
C ILE A 135 1.97 9.59 6.97
N CYS A 136 2.32 9.88 8.23
CA CYS A 136 2.87 8.86 9.13
C CYS A 136 1.86 7.73 9.39
N LEU A 137 0.61 8.10 9.70
CA LEU A 137 -0.46 7.12 9.92
C LEU A 137 -0.78 6.34 8.65
N LEU A 138 -0.88 7.01 7.50
CA LEU A 138 -1.15 6.36 6.22
C LEU A 138 -0.05 5.35 5.86
N THR A 139 1.22 5.70 6.08
CA THR A 139 2.35 4.79 5.86
C THR A 139 2.21 3.54 6.72
N TRP A 140 1.90 3.70 8.02
CA TRP A 140 1.72 2.56 8.92
C TRP A 140 0.52 1.69 8.52
N ALA A 141 -0.61 2.34 8.20
CA ALA A 141 -1.85 1.68 7.84
C ALA A 141 -1.73 0.90 6.52
N ILE A 142 -1.19 1.51 5.47
CA ILE A 142 -0.96 0.84 4.18
C ILE A 142 0.04 -0.30 4.36
N GLY A 143 1.10 -0.11 5.15
CA GLY A 143 2.04 -1.19 5.46
C GLY A 143 1.37 -2.38 6.17
N ALA A 144 0.48 -2.13 7.13
CA ALA A 144 -0.31 -3.17 7.78
C ALA A 144 -1.22 -3.90 6.77
N LEU A 145 -2.00 -3.18 5.96
CA LEU A 145 -2.86 -3.78 4.94
C LEU A 145 -2.05 -4.57 3.89
N CYS A 146 -0.89 -4.06 3.49
CA CYS A 146 0.02 -4.72 2.56
C CYS A 146 0.51 -6.05 3.12
N SER A 147 0.96 -6.08 4.38
CA SER A 147 1.36 -7.29 5.07
C SER A 147 0.21 -8.30 5.22
N LEU A 148 -0.98 -7.82 5.63
CA LEU A 148 -2.19 -8.63 5.77
C LEU A 148 -2.65 -9.22 4.42
N SER A 149 -2.49 -8.49 3.31
CA SER A 149 -2.93 -8.94 1.99
C SER A 149 -2.18 -10.18 1.45
N TYR A 150 -1.08 -10.60 2.07
CA TYR A 150 -0.43 -11.88 1.77
C TYR A 150 -1.18 -13.08 2.33
N HIS A 151 -2.13 -12.88 3.24
CA HIS A 151 -3.01 -13.93 3.75
C HIS A 151 -4.33 -13.96 2.96
N PRO A 152 -4.75 -15.12 2.40
CA PRO A 152 -5.92 -15.19 1.52
C PRO A 152 -7.22 -14.62 2.13
N THR A 153 -7.52 -14.96 3.38
CA THR A 153 -8.72 -14.48 4.07
C THR A 153 -8.69 -12.95 4.25
N CYS A 154 -7.54 -12.42 4.64
CA CYS A 154 -7.36 -10.99 4.82
C CYS A 154 -7.44 -10.25 3.48
N LYS A 155 -6.85 -10.79 2.40
CA LYS A 155 -6.93 -10.22 1.05
C LYS A 155 -8.38 -10.00 0.62
N VAL A 156 -9.23 -11.02 0.78
CA VAL A 156 -10.66 -10.93 0.45
C VAL A 156 -11.34 -9.86 1.31
N PHE A 157 -11.05 -9.86 2.61
CA PHE A 157 -11.68 -8.92 3.53
C PHE A 157 -11.28 -7.47 3.24
N ILE A 158 -10.01 -7.18 2.98
CA ILE A 158 -9.50 -5.85 2.59
C ILE A 158 -10.24 -5.31 1.35
N GLY A 159 -10.46 -6.19 0.35
CA GLY A 159 -11.24 -5.84 -0.84
C GLY A 159 -12.68 -5.44 -0.51
N SER A 160 -13.36 -6.23 0.33
CA SER A 160 -14.75 -5.98 0.70
C SER A 160 -14.97 -4.87 1.73
N SER A 161 -13.95 -4.51 2.53
CA SER A 161 -14.06 -3.52 3.62
C SER A 161 -13.79 -2.08 3.18
N GLY A 162 -13.60 -1.83 1.88
CA GLY A 162 -13.21 -0.52 1.34
C GLY A 162 -11.73 -0.20 1.53
N GLY A 163 -10.87 -1.19 1.81
CA GLY A 163 -9.44 -0.96 1.96
C GLY A 163 -8.77 -0.48 0.68
N ILE A 164 -9.18 -1.01 -0.48
CA ILE A 164 -8.70 -0.58 -1.80
C ILE A 164 -8.97 0.92 -2.01
N VAL A 165 -10.20 1.38 -1.71
CA VAL A 165 -10.59 2.80 -1.79
C VAL A 165 -9.66 3.68 -0.98
N GLU A 166 -9.42 3.33 0.29
CA GLU A 166 -8.62 4.19 1.16
C GLU A 166 -7.13 4.16 0.79
N ILE A 167 -6.61 3.05 0.23
CA ILE A 167 -5.25 2.99 -0.32
C ILE A 167 -5.11 3.94 -1.51
N VAL A 168 -6.03 3.88 -2.48
CA VAL A 168 -5.98 4.76 -3.65
C VAL A 168 -6.13 6.23 -3.25
N ARG A 169 -7.07 6.56 -2.36
CA ARG A 169 -7.22 7.92 -1.81
C ARG A 169 -5.96 8.41 -1.10
N ALA A 170 -5.31 7.55 -0.32
CA ALA A 170 -4.07 7.91 0.37
C ALA A 170 -2.95 8.21 -0.62
N MET A 171 -2.81 7.43 -1.69
CA MET A 171 -1.86 7.68 -2.76
C MET A 171 -2.15 9.00 -3.49
N GLN A 172 -3.41 9.30 -3.78
CA GLN A 172 -3.82 10.57 -4.41
C GLN A 172 -3.53 11.77 -3.49
N ALA A 173 -3.88 11.67 -2.20
CA ALA A 173 -3.69 12.74 -1.24
C ALA A 173 -2.21 13.01 -0.92
N GLN A 174 -1.36 11.98 -0.99
CA GLN A 174 0.07 12.04 -0.67
C GLN A 174 0.94 11.72 -1.89
N GLY A 175 0.60 12.31 -3.04
CA GLY A 175 1.30 12.12 -4.31
C GLY A 175 2.81 12.30 -4.23
N SER A 176 3.29 13.26 -3.43
CA SER A 176 4.73 13.55 -3.27
C SER A 176 5.48 12.60 -2.32
N SER A 177 4.77 11.77 -1.55
CA SER A 177 5.40 10.87 -0.57
C SER A 177 5.79 9.54 -1.21
N THR A 178 7.09 9.37 -1.48
CA THR A 178 7.65 8.12 -2.01
C THR A 178 7.26 6.90 -1.18
N ALA A 179 7.24 7.02 0.16
CA ALA A 179 6.87 5.93 1.06
C ALA A 179 5.40 5.49 0.90
N VAL A 180 4.48 6.45 0.75
CA VAL A 180 3.05 6.15 0.52
C VAL A 180 2.86 5.55 -0.88
N GLN A 181 3.53 6.09 -1.91
CA GLN A 181 3.42 5.55 -3.27
C GLN A 181 3.98 4.13 -3.36
N GLU A 182 5.17 3.86 -2.81
CA GLU A 182 5.77 2.53 -2.80
C GLU A 182 4.88 1.50 -2.11
N LEU A 183 4.47 1.77 -0.86
CA LEU A 183 3.63 0.84 -0.11
C LEU A 183 2.25 0.67 -0.75
N GLY A 184 1.70 1.77 -1.28
CA GLY A 184 0.42 1.78 -1.98
C GLY A 184 0.45 0.88 -3.20
N LEU A 185 1.38 1.11 -4.14
CA LEU A 185 1.53 0.29 -5.35
C LEU A 185 1.81 -1.18 -5.03
N LYS A 186 2.69 -1.46 -4.05
CA LYS A 186 2.97 -2.83 -3.60
C LYS A 186 1.72 -3.51 -3.04
N CYS A 187 0.93 -2.79 -2.25
CA CYS A 187 -0.32 -3.30 -1.67
C CYS A 187 -1.37 -3.55 -2.76
N LEU A 188 -1.58 -2.59 -3.66
CA LEU A 188 -2.52 -2.71 -4.77
C LEU A 188 -2.17 -3.89 -5.68
N TRP A 189 -0.90 -4.06 -6.04
CA TRP A 189 -0.48 -5.23 -6.82
C TRP A 189 -0.78 -6.55 -6.10
N ASN A 190 -0.49 -6.61 -4.80
CA ASN A 190 -0.73 -7.83 -4.04
C ASN A 190 -2.22 -8.16 -3.87
N LEU A 191 -3.06 -7.13 -3.71
CA LEU A 191 -4.52 -7.26 -3.64
C LEU A 191 -5.11 -7.67 -5.01
N ALA A 192 -4.56 -7.13 -6.10
CA ALA A 192 -5.01 -7.39 -7.47
C ALA A 192 -4.65 -8.80 -7.96
N ARG A 193 -3.45 -9.31 -7.61
CA ARG A 193 -3.03 -10.62 -8.12
C ARG A 193 -3.99 -11.70 -7.65
N GLU A 194 -4.40 -12.55 -8.61
CA GLU A 194 -5.32 -13.66 -8.40
C GLU A 194 -6.70 -13.23 -7.85
N SER A 195 -7.11 -11.97 -8.06
CA SER A 195 -8.41 -11.47 -7.62
C SER A 195 -9.01 -10.48 -8.62
N GLN A 196 -9.88 -11.00 -9.50
CA GLN A 196 -10.61 -10.20 -10.49
C GLN A 196 -11.46 -9.10 -9.84
N SER A 197 -12.18 -9.42 -8.76
CA SER A 197 -13.00 -8.44 -8.03
C SER A 197 -12.17 -7.28 -7.46
N ASN A 198 -10.94 -7.56 -7.00
CA ASN A 198 -10.06 -6.51 -6.51
C ASN A 198 -9.52 -5.65 -7.65
N VAL A 199 -9.20 -6.25 -8.81
CA VAL A 199 -8.83 -5.48 -10.01
C VAL A 199 -9.95 -4.54 -10.42
N GLU A 200 -11.19 -5.03 -10.51
CA GLU A 200 -12.36 -4.21 -10.82
C GLU A 200 -12.54 -3.07 -9.82
N SER A 201 -12.37 -3.34 -8.52
CA SER A 201 -12.42 -2.31 -7.48
C SER A 201 -11.32 -1.27 -7.63
N ILE A 202 -10.08 -1.68 -7.92
CA ILE A 202 -8.95 -0.76 -8.13
C ILE A 202 -9.23 0.14 -9.34
N CYS A 203 -9.69 -0.44 -10.45
CA CYS A 203 -10.01 0.31 -11.67
C CYS A 203 -11.19 1.27 -11.46
N TYR A 204 -12.25 0.83 -10.79
CA TYR A 204 -13.42 1.65 -10.48
C TYR A 204 -13.10 2.86 -9.58
N HIS A 205 -12.03 2.78 -8.79
CA HIS A 205 -11.60 3.84 -7.89
C HIS A 205 -10.39 4.65 -8.39
N ASP A 206 -10.25 4.82 -9.71
CA ASP A 206 -9.16 5.58 -10.36
C ASP A 206 -7.75 5.03 -10.12
N GLY A 207 -7.62 3.73 -9.85
CA GLY A 207 -6.32 3.10 -9.60
C GLY A 207 -5.38 3.12 -10.81
N VAL A 208 -5.91 3.08 -12.04
CA VAL A 208 -5.12 3.20 -13.28
C VAL A 208 -4.44 4.57 -13.36
N THR A 209 -5.24 5.65 -13.31
CA THR A 209 -4.75 7.03 -13.31
C THR A 209 -3.78 7.27 -12.17
N THR A 210 -4.14 6.84 -10.94
CA THR A 210 -3.28 7.00 -9.76
C THR A 210 -1.93 6.32 -9.93
N THR A 211 -1.90 5.13 -10.53
CA THR A 211 -0.65 4.39 -10.82
C THR A 211 0.21 5.13 -11.83
N VAL A 212 -0.38 5.61 -12.94
CA VAL A 212 0.38 6.32 -13.99
C VAL A 212 0.88 7.68 -13.49
N THR A 213 0.10 8.39 -12.66
CA THR A 213 0.56 9.62 -12.00
C THR A 213 1.73 9.34 -11.06
N ALA A 214 1.66 8.29 -10.23
CA ALA A 214 2.75 7.93 -9.31
C ALA A 214 4.06 7.61 -10.05
N ILE A 215 3.98 6.84 -11.14
CA ILE A 215 5.08 6.54 -12.05
C ILE A 215 5.69 7.83 -12.62
N SER A 216 4.85 8.76 -13.07
CA SER A 216 5.29 10.01 -13.71
C SER A 216 5.95 10.97 -12.71
N ASP A 217 5.34 11.14 -11.54
CA ASP A 217 5.80 12.06 -10.50
C ASP A 217 7.09 11.57 -9.82
N HIS A 218 7.34 10.25 -9.81
CA HIS A 218 8.53 9.62 -9.20
C HIS A 218 9.42 8.92 -10.22
N SER A 219 9.60 9.54 -11.39
CA SER A 219 10.33 8.99 -12.54
C SER A 219 11.77 8.53 -12.23
N SER A 220 12.40 9.04 -11.18
CA SER A 220 13.76 8.64 -10.75
C SER A 220 13.80 7.51 -9.71
N CYS A 221 12.65 7.06 -9.20
CA CYS A 221 12.58 6.05 -8.14
C CYS A 221 12.27 4.66 -8.72
N ASP A 222 13.31 3.85 -8.93
CA ASP A 222 13.22 2.50 -9.50
C ASP A 222 12.14 1.63 -8.83
N ILE A 223 11.99 1.72 -7.51
CA ILE A 223 11.02 0.91 -6.74
C ILE A 223 9.58 1.28 -7.14
N ILE A 224 9.28 2.57 -7.29
CA ILE A 224 7.95 3.03 -7.75
C ILE A 224 7.73 2.63 -9.21
N GLN A 225 8.76 2.73 -10.04
CA GLN A 225 8.67 2.30 -11.44
C GLN A 225 8.37 0.80 -11.56
N GLU A 226 9.07 -0.03 -10.78
CA GLU A 226 8.86 -1.47 -10.74
C GLU A 226 7.44 -1.82 -10.29
N TRP A 227 7.00 -1.29 -9.14
CA TRP A 227 5.66 -1.60 -8.62
C TRP A 227 4.57 -1.02 -9.51
N GLY A 228 4.77 0.16 -10.08
CA GLY A 228 3.86 0.77 -11.04
C GLY A 228 3.64 -0.11 -12.27
N CYS A 229 4.72 -0.59 -12.90
CA CYS A 229 4.64 -1.54 -14.03
C CYS A 229 3.90 -2.82 -13.63
N LYS A 230 4.17 -3.37 -12.44
CA LYS A 230 3.50 -4.58 -11.94
C LYS A 230 2.00 -4.37 -11.72
N VAL A 231 1.59 -3.22 -11.18
CA VAL A 231 0.18 -2.86 -11.00
C VAL A 231 -0.52 -2.72 -12.36
N LEU A 232 0.07 -2.01 -13.31
CA LEU A 232 -0.48 -1.91 -14.68
C LEU A 232 -0.58 -3.27 -15.38
N CYS A 233 0.42 -4.13 -15.20
CA CYS A 233 0.43 -5.49 -15.74
C CYS A 233 -0.71 -6.34 -15.19
N VAL A 234 -0.91 -6.36 -13.87
CA VAL A 234 -1.97 -7.18 -13.29
C VAL A 234 -3.35 -6.68 -13.71
N MET A 235 -3.56 -5.36 -13.76
CA MET A 235 -4.82 -4.78 -14.24
C MET A 235 -5.09 -5.09 -15.73
N GLY A 236 -4.05 -5.05 -16.57
CA GLY A 236 -4.16 -5.36 -18.01
C GLY A 236 -4.24 -6.85 -18.35
N SER A 237 -3.84 -7.75 -17.45
CA SER A 237 -3.73 -9.19 -17.74
C SER A 237 -5.03 -9.99 -17.71
N PHE A 238 -6.12 -9.45 -17.15
CA PHE A 238 -7.39 -10.18 -17.00
C PHE A 238 -8.27 -10.19 -18.27
N TYR A 239 -7.65 -10.16 -19.46
CA TYR A 239 -8.23 -9.85 -20.78
C TYR A 239 -9.36 -10.77 -21.27
N ASN A 240 -9.67 -11.85 -20.55
CA ASN A 240 -10.55 -12.92 -21.06
C ASN A 240 -12.05 -12.67 -20.88
N ASP A 241 -12.47 -11.55 -20.26
CA ASP A 241 -13.89 -11.23 -20.05
C ASP A 241 -14.29 -9.85 -20.62
N MET A 242 -15.53 -9.77 -21.10
CA MET A 242 -16.15 -8.69 -21.88
C MET A 242 -16.03 -7.26 -21.28
N HIS A 243 -15.73 -7.14 -19.98
CA HIS A 243 -15.54 -5.87 -19.24
C HIS A 243 -14.07 -5.36 -19.25
N ASN A 244 -13.11 -6.14 -19.76
CA ASN A 244 -11.68 -5.79 -19.70
C ASN A 244 -11.25 -4.70 -20.70
N ASN A 245 -12.01 -4.53 -21.79
CA ASN A 245 -11.74 -3.48 -22.78
C ASN A 245 -11.73 -2.07 -22.15
N ASP A 246 -12.50 -1.83 -21.08
CA ASP A 246 -12.56 -0.51 -20.44
C ASP A 246 -11.30 -0.22 -19.61
N VAL A 247 -10.72 -1.23 -18.95
CA VAL A 247 -9.49 -1.08 -18.16
C VAL A 247 -8.30 -0.79 -19.07
N LEU A 248 -8.14 -1.56 -20.14
CA LEU A 248 -7.06 -1.33 -21.10
C LEU A 248 -7.24 -0.02 -21.86
N ARG A 249 -8.47 0.32 -22.25
CA ARG A 249 -8.76 1.64 -22.82
C ARG A 249 -8.37 2.74 -21.86
N SER A 250 -8.71 2.62 -20.57
CA SER A 250 -8.28 3.57 -19.55
C SER A 250 -6.75 3.67 -19.47
N ILE A 251 -6.03 2.53 -19.47
CA ILE A 251 -4.56 2.50 -19.48
C ILE A 251 -3.99 3.24 -20.71
N VAL A 252 -4.58 3.04 -21.89
CA VAL A 252 -4.18 3.72 -23.12
C VAL A 252 -4.47 5.23 -23.03
N GLU A 253 -5.68 5.60 -22.61
CA GLU A 253 -6.15 6.99 -22.51
C GLU A 253 -5.29 7.83 -21.56
N VAL A 254 -4.86 7.27 -20.43
CA VAL A 254 -3.97 7.96 -19.49
C VAL A 254 -2.49 7.91 -19.90
N GLY A 255 -2.16 7.30 -21.05
CA GLY A 255 -0.79 7.22 -21.57
C GLY A 255 0.09 6.16 -20.88
N GLY A 256 -0.50 5.15 -20.23
CA GLY A 256 0.22 4.13 -19.48
C GLY A 256 1.20 3.31 -20.34
N LEU A 257 0.86 3.02 -21.60
CA LEU A 257 1.78 2.34 -22.54
C LEU A 257 3.04 3.18 -22.81
N ALA A 258 2.85 4.48 -23.10
CA ALA A 258 3.97 5.39 -23.35
C ALA A 258 4.83 5.60 -22.09
N ALA A 259 4.20 5.66 -20.92
CA ALA A 259 4.90 5.73 -19.64
C ALA A 259 5.81 4.51 -19.46
N VAL A 260 5.30 3.28 -19.60
CA VAL A 260 6.12 2.05 -19.42
C VAL A 260 7.24 1.94 -20.45
N VAL A 261 7.02 2.36 -21.70
CA VAL A 261 8.10 2.43 -22.69
C VAL A 261 9.19 3.42 -22.27
N SER A 262 8.83 4.57 -21.67
CA SER A 262 9.82 5.51 -21.13
C SER A 262 10.58 4.93 -19.93
N ILE A 263 9.88 4.29 -19.00
CA ILE A 263 10.48 3.63 -17.84
C ILE A 263 11.57 2.67 -18.28
N MET A 264 11.29 1.83 -19.28
CA MET A 264 12.25 0.85 -19.77
C MET A 264 13.51 1.50 -20.34
N ARG A 265 13.40 2.68 -20.97
CA ARG A 265 14.57 3.45 -21.44
C ARG A 265 15.36 4.07 -20.30
N ASP A 266 14.66 4.72 -19.37
CA ASP A 266 15.26 5.54 -18.30
C ASP A 266 15.90 4.66 -17.21
N HIS A 267 15.36 3.45 -17.01
CA HIS A 267 15.76 2.48 -15.99
C HIS A 267 16.41 1.21 -16.55
N MET A 268 17.03 1.30 -17.73
CA MET A 268 17.62 0.17 -18.47
C MET A 268 18.70 -0.62 -17.68
N ARG A 269 19.20 -0.08 -16.56
CA ARG A 269 20.19 -0.76 -15.70
C ARG A 269 19.54 -1.59 -14.59
N ASN A 270 18.27 -1.35 -14.29
CA ASN A 270 17.53 -2.07 -13.26
C ASN A 270 16.78 -3.26 -13.87
N SER A 271 17.25 -4.48 -13.57
CA SER A 271 16.69 -5.70 -14.15
C SER A 271 15.24 -5.94 -13.77
N ASP A 272 14.84 -5.54 -12.56
CA ASP A 272 13.49 -5.79 -12.05
C ASP A 272 12.49 -4.85 -12.72
N VAL A 273 12.87 -3.58 -12.92
CA VAL A 273 12.09 -2.59 -13.68
C VAL A 273 11.93 -3.02 -15.15
N VAL A 274 13.02 -3.44 -15.80
CA VAL A 274 12.99 -3.92 -17.19
C VAL A 274 12.12 -5.17 -17.31
N SER A 275 12.26 -6.13 -16.41
CA SER A 275 11.43 -7.36 -16.40
C SER A 275 9.94 -7.06 -16.22
N ALA A 276 9.59 -6.16 -15.28
CA ALA A 276 8.21 -5.73 -15.07
C ALA A 276 7.64 -5.02 -16.32
N SER A 277 8.42 -4.14 -16.94
CA SER A 277 8.05 -3.41 -18.15
C SER A 277 7.82 -4.35 -19.34
N MET A 278 8.74 -5.31 -19.55
CA MET A 278 8.65 -6.32 -20.61
C MET A 278 7.44 -7.24 -20.42
N THR A 279 7.12 -7.60 -19.18
CA THR A 279 5.94 -8.42 -18.89
C THR A 279 4.65 -7.67 -19.24
N PHE A 280 4.54 -6.40 -18.86
CA PHE A 280 3.42 -5.54 -19.25
C PHE A 280 3.30 -5.41 -20.77
N LEU A 281 4.39 -5.03 -21.46
CA LEU A 281 4.39 -4.87 -22.91
C LEU A 281 4.10 -6.18 -23.65
N ALA A 282 4.55 -7.33 -23.16
CA ALA A 282 4.23 -8.62 -23.76
C ALA A 282 2.74 -8.96 -23.63
N SER A 283 2.10 -8.56 -22.53
CA SER A 283 0.65 -8.75 -22.35
C SER A 283 -0.17 -7.83 -23.26
N THR A 284 0.24 -6.57 -23.40
CA THR A 284 -0.52 -5.58 -24.18
C THR A 284 -0.22 -5.64 -25.67
N ALA A 285 0.98 -6.05 -26.10
CA ALA A 285 1.30 -6.21 -27.52
C ALA A 285 0.49 -7.31 -28.21
N GLN A 286 -0.14 -8.22 -27.48
CA GLN A 286 -1.09 -9.20 -28.05
C GLN A 286 -2.41 -8.55 -28.49
N ILE A 287 -2.62 -7.28 -28.13
CA ILE A 287 -3.85 -6.53 -28.36
C ILE A 287 -3.58 -5.52 -29.48
N PRO A 288 -4.22 -5.66 -30.65
CA PRO A 288 -3.95 -4.81 -31.82
C PRO A 288 -4.04 -3.31 -31.51
N ASP A 289 -5.05 -2.87 -30.76
CA ASP A 289 -5.26 -1.45 -30.41
C ASP A 289 -4.11 -0.87 -29.56
N CYS A 290 -3.38 -1.70 -28.81
CA CYS A 290 -2.23 -1.27 -28.04
C CYS A 290 -0.96 -1.17 -28.89
N CYS A 291 -0.85 -1.92 -29.98
CA CYS A 291 0.37 -2.01 -30.80
C CYS A 291 0.78 -0.65 -31.38
N GLU A 292 -0.16 0.09 -31.98
CA GLU A 292 0.13 1.43 -32.54
C GLU A 292 0.64 2.41 -31.48
N ASN A 293 0.04 2.36 -30.28
CA ASN A 293 0.44 3.18 -29.13
C ASN A 293 1.85 2.82 -28.64
N ILE A 294 2.18 1.52 -28.55
CA ILE A 294 3.51 1.04 -28.16
C ILE A 294 4.55 1.47 -29.20
N VAL A 295 4.25 1.33 -30.50
CA VAL A 295 5.17 1.73 -31.59
C VAL A 295 5.39 3.23 -31.58
N SER A 296 4.33 4.02 -31.48
CA SER A 296 4.40 5.49 -31.44
C SER A 296 5.16 6.02 -30.22
N ALA A 297 5.16 5.28 -29.10
CA ALA A 297 5.97 5.60 -27.93
C ALA A 297 7.47 5.24 -28.07
N GLY A 298 7.89 4.63 -29.18
CA GLY A 298 9.25 4.14 -29.40
C GLY A 298 9.51 2.77 -28.76
N GLY A 299 8.49 1.93 -28.63
CA GLY A 299 8.56 0.61 -27.99
C GLY A 299 9.52 -0.35 -28.69
N ILE A 300 9.62 -0.31 -30.02
CA ILE A 300 10.52 -1.18 -30.81
C ILE A 300 11.97 -0.97 -30.39
N ASP A 301 12.42 0.29 -30.32
CA ASP A 301 13.79 0.64 -29.95
C ASP A 301 14.08 0.31 -28.48
N ALA A 302 13.12 0.59 -27.60
CA ALA A 302 13.26 0.31 -26.17
C ALA A 302 13.38 -1.20 -25.91
N VAL A 303 12.52 -2.02 -26.53
CA VAL A 303 12.56 -3.50 -26.40
C VAL A 303 13.86 -4.05 -26.99
N SER A 304 14.25 -3.59 -28.18
CA SER A 304 15.50 -4.03 -28.82
C SER A 304 16.73 -3.70 -27.97
N SER A 305 16.76 -2.51 -27.38
CA SER A 305 17.82 -2.08 -26.47
C SER A 305 17.87 -2.94 -25.20
N ALA A 306 16.72 -3.30 -24.65
CA ALA A 306 16.64 -4.19 -23.48
C ALA A 306 17.16 -5.60 -23.78
N ILE A 307 16.79 -6.18 -24.93
CA ILE A 307 17.30 -7.49 -25.37
C ILE A 307 18.83 -7.46 -25.46
N LEU A 308 19.39 -6.41 -26.07
CA LEU A 308 20.85 -6.26 -26.22
C LEU A 308 21.55 -6.05 -24.88
N ALA A 309 21.02 -5.19 -24.01
CA ALA A 309 21.60 -4.87 -22.71
C ALA A 309 21.66 -6.09 -21.77
N TYR A 310 20.65 -6.95 -21.82
CA TYR A 310 20.53 -8.11 -20.92
C TYR A 310 20.90 -9.45 -21.56
N TYR A 311 21.41 -9.47 -22.80
CA TYR A 311 21.69 -10.68 -23.57
C TYR A 311 22.53 -11.73 -22.82
N GLN A 312 23.53 -11.31 -22.04
CA GLN A 312 24.42 -12.19 -21.28
C GLN A 312 24.07 -12.26 -19.78
N SER A 313 22.99 -11.61 -19.36
CA SER A 313 22.58 -11.57 -17.96
C SER A 313 21.88 -12.86 -17.54
N ARG A 314 21.80 -13.10 -16.22
CA ARG A 314 21.05 -14.23 -15.65
C ARG A 314 19.57 -14.25 -16.09
N ASN A 315 18.98 -13.08 -16.34
CA ASN A 315 17.60 -12.92 -16.78
C ASN A 315 17.49 -12.77 -18.31
N GLY A 316 18.59 -12.96 -19.04
CA GLY A 316 18.69 -12.69 -20.47
C GLY A 316 17.75 -13.53 -21.31
N ASP A 317 17.57 -14.81 -20.99
CA ASP A 317 16.67 -15.70 -21.72
C ASP A 317 15.20 -15.26 -21.61
N THR A 318 14.76 -14.87 -20.41
CA THR A 318 13.39 -14.38 -20.19
C THR A 318 13.15 -13.08 -20.94
N ILE A 319 14.06 -12.10 -20.80
CA ILE A 319 13.96 -10.80 -21.47
C ILE A 319 13.99 -10.98 -23.00
N LYS A 320 14.85 -11.86 -23.52
CA LYS A 320 14.92 -12.19 -24.94
C LYS A 320 13.62 -12.80 -25.44
N ASN A 321 13.08 -13.80 -24.75
CA ASN A 321 11.84 -14.47 -25.16
C ASN A 321 10.66 -13.51 -25.16
N GLN A 322 10.49 -12.72 -24.10
CA GLN A 322 9.47 -11.68 -24.02
C GLN A 322 9.66 -10.64 -25.13
N GLY A 323 10.89 -10.18 -25.34
CA GLY A 323 11.21 -9.16 -26.33
C GLY A 323 10.93 -9.60 -27.76
N CYS A 324 11.34 -10.81 -28.12
CA CYS A 324 11.00 -11.39 -29.42
C CYS A 324 9.50 -11.51 -29.61
N SER A 325 8.75 -11.93 -28.59
CA SER A 325 7.28 -12.00 -28.64
C SER A 325 6.65 -10.62 -28.84
N ILE A 326 7.12 -9.61 -28.13
CA ILE A 326 6.63 -8.23 -28.28
C ILE A 326 6.87 -7.76 -29.70
N LEU A 327 8.11 -7.84 -30.19
CA LEU A 327 8.47 -7.35 -31.53
C LEU A 327 7.70 -8.08 -32.64
N ALA A 328 7.47 -9.39 -32.49
CA ALA A 328 6.67 -10.16 -33.44
C ALA A 328 5.21 -9.66 -33.48
N ASN A 329 4.59 -9.44 -32.32
CA ASN A 329 3.21 -8.97 -32.27
C ASN A 329 3.08 -7.52 -32.77
N LEU A 330 4.03 -6.64 -32.43
CA LEU A 330 4.05 -5.28 -32.97
C LEU A 330 4.13 -5.31 -34.50
N ALA A 331 5.04 -6.11 -35.08
CA ALA A 331 5.19 -6.22 -36.52
C ALA A 331 3.94 -6.78 -37.24
N LEU A 332 3.15 -7.62 -36.57
CA LEU A 332 1.91 -8.18 -37.13
C LEU A 332 0.75 -7.18 -37.14
N HIS A 333 0.76 -6.20 -36.24
CA HIS A 333 -0.41 -5.35 -35.95
C HIS A 333 -0.17 -3.84 -36.15
N SER A 334 1.07 -3.39 -36.35
CA SER A 334 1.37 -2.00 -36.72
C SER A 334 1.52 -1.89 -38.24
N SER A 335 0.46 -1.49 -38.94
CA SER A 335 0.46 -1.23 -40.39
C SER A 335 -0.12 0.14 -40.72
#